data_AF-A0A099NUD0-F1
#
_entry.id   AF-A0A099NUD0-F1
#
_cell.length_a   1.000
_cell.length_b   1.000
_cell.length_c   1.000
_cell.angle_alpha   90.00
_cell.angle_beta   90.00
_cell.angle_gamma   90.00
#
_symmetry.space_group_name_H-M   'P 1'
#
loop_
_entity.id
_entity.type
_entity.pdbx_description
1 polymer ?
#
loop_
_entity_poly.entity_id
_entity_poly.type
_entity_poly.pdbx_seq_one_letter_code
_entity_poly.pdbx_strand_id
1 'polypeptide(L)' 'MFSALRTSAVRVNTSFIRNSIRTKVSLPELKYKFTELEPFISADLNTLHYTKHHQTYVNGINQALEQHAQAEAAGDLKKC' A
#
# COMPACT_ATOMS: atom_id res chain seq x y z
N MET A 1 -35.16 -45.88 -22.41
CA MET A 1 -33.75 -45.62 -22.05
C MET A 1 -33.38 -44.25 -22.57
N PHE A 2 -33.52 -43.18 -21.77
CA PHE A 2 -33.03 -41.85 -22.15
C PHE A 2 -32.21 -41.30 -21.00
N SER A 3 -30.91 -41.21 -21.24
CA SER A 3 -29.85 -40.86 -20.31
C SER A 3 -29.86 -39.35 -20.01
N ALA A 4 -29.82 -38.99 -18.73
CA ALA A 4 -29.72 -37.61 -18.28
C ALA A 4 -28.30 -37.06 -18.54
N LEU A 5 -28.17 -36.08 -19.43
CA LEU A 5 -26.95 -35.29 -19.59
C LEU A 5 -26.80 -34.36 -18.37
N ARG A 6 -25.90 -34.72 -17.46
CA ARG A 6 -25.41 -33.82 -16.41
C ARG A 6 -24.54 -32.74 -17.03
N THR A 7 -25.05 -31.51 -17.05
CA THR A 7 -24.25 -30.33 -17.37
C THR A 7 -23.26 -30.07 -16.23
N SER A 8 -21.98 -30.37 -16.45
CA SER A 8 -20.91 -29.96 -15.53
C SER A 8 -20.74 -28.45 -15.60
N ALA A 9 -21.09 -27.75 -14.52
CA ALA A 9 -20.75 -26.34 -14.36
C ALA A 9 -19.22 -26.21 -14.23
N VAL A 10 -18.59 -25.59 -15.22
CA VAL A 10 -17.17 -25.21 -15.19
C VAL A 10 -17.03 -24.11 -14.14
N ARG A 11 -16.46 -24.46 -12.99
CA ARG A 11 -16.12 -23.50 -11.94
C ARG A 11 -14.85 -22.76 -12.38
N VAL A 12 -15.00 -21.56 -12.92
CA VAL A 12 -13.85 -20.67 -13.20
C VAL A 12 -13.30 -20.22 -11.84
N ASN A 13 -12.16 -20.79 -11.43
CA ASN A 13 -11.46 -20.38 -10.23
C ASN A 13 -10.72 -19.06 -10.51
N THR A 14 -11.35 -17.94 -10.22
CA THR A 14 -10.79 -16.58 -10.42
C THR A 14 -9.66 -16.24 -9.43
N SER A 15 -9.10 -17.22 -8.73
CA SER A 15 -8.05 -17.01 -7.73
C SER A 15 -6.69 -16.59 -8.30
N PHE A 16 -6.52 -16.50 -9.62
CA PHE A 16 -5.21 -16.36 -10.25
C PHE A 16 -4.72 -14.91 -10.47
N ILE A 17 -5.54 -13.88 -10.19
CA ILE A 17 -5.10 -12.47 -10.22
C ILE A 17 -5.14 -11.91 -8.79
N ARG A 18 -4.35 -12.49 -7.88
CA ARG A 18 -4.19 -11.94 -6.52
C ARG A 18 -2.74 -11.60 -6.19
N ASN A 19 -1.98 -11.14 -7.20
CA ASN A 19 -0.62 -10.65 -6.98
C ASN A 19 -0.59 -9.13 -7.05
N SER A 20 -1.14 -8.46 -6.04
CA SER A 20 -0.77 -7.07 -5.77
C SER A 20 0.59 -7.09 -5.09
N ILE A 21 1.67 -6.98 -5.86
CA ILE A 21 3.00 -6.68 -5.30
C ILE A 21 2.88 -5.30 -4.62
N ARG A 22 2.65 -5.28 -3.30
CA ARG A 22 2.71 -4.05 -2.50
C ARG A 22 4.15 -3.90 -2.02
N THR A 23 5.00 -3.24 -2.80
CA THR A 23 6.35 -2.89 -2.35
C THR A 23 6.27 -1.85 -1.23
N LYS A 24 7.15 -1.99 -0.23
CA LYS A 24 7.31 -1.02 0.85
C LYS A 24 7.57 0.38 0.27
N VAL A 25 6.84 1.38 0.74
CA VAL A 25 7.01 2.78 0.34
C VAL A 25 8.24 3.35 1.02
N SER A 26 9.01 4.16 0.30
CA SER A 26 10.22 4.84 0.81
C SER A 26 10.06 6.36 0.75
N LEU A 27 10.77 7.07 1.62
CA LEU A 27 10.85 8.53 1.57
C LEU A 27 11.69 8.94 0.34
N PRO A 28 11.17 9.79 -0.57
CA PRO A 28 11.89 10.16 -1.78
C PRO A 28 12.98 11.20 -1.49
N GLU A 29 14.14 11.08 -2.11
CA GLU A 29 15.21 12.06 -1.96
C GLU A 29 14.84 13.41 -2.59
N LEU A 30 15.17 14.50 -1.90
CA LEU A 30 14.97 15.86 -2.42
C LEU A 30 16.04 16.20 -3.46
N LYS A 31 15.62 16.79 -4.57
CA LYS A 31 16.52 17.25 -5.65
C LYS A 31 17.17 18.61 -5.36
N TYR A 32 16.94 19.17 -4.18
CA TYR A 32 17.38 20.50 -3.77
C TYR A 32 17.70 20.49 -2.27
N LYS A 33 18.57 21.40 -1.83
CA LYS A 33 18.89 21.58 -0.40
C LYS A 33 17.76 22.30 0.33
N PHE A 34 17.66 22.11 1.64
CA PHE A 34 16.60 22.72 2.45
C PHE A 34 16.52 24.26 2.34
N THR A 35 17.66 24.92 2.11
CA THR A 35 17.79 26.39 2.01
C THR A 35 17.47 26.97 0.63
N GLU A 36 17.29 26.14 -0.41
CA GLU A 36 17.14 26.62 -1.80
C GLU A 36 15.80 27.31 -2.07
N LEU A 37 14.83 27.18 -1.17
CA LEU A 37 13.50 27.79 -1.31
C LEU A 37 13.33 29.07 -0.49
N GLU A 38 14.40 29.55 0.16
CA GLU A 38 14.38 30.82 0.89
C GLU A 38 14.34 32.04 -0.05
N PRO A 39 13.73 33.16 0.37
CA PRO A 39 13.10 33.41 1.69
C PRO A 39 11.64 32.95 1.78
N PHE A 40 11.08 32.34 0.72
CA PHE A 40 9.66 32.01 0.64
C PHE A 40 9.28 30.82 1.52
N ILE A 41 10.19 29.85 1.66
CA ILE A 41 10.02 28.69 2.54
C ILE A 41 11.29 28.58 3.38
N SER A 42 11.14 28.68 4.71
CA SER A 42 12.23 28.54 5.66
C SER A 42 12.88 27.15 5.58
N ALA A 43 14.21 27.10 5.66
CA ALA A 43 14.96 25.85 5.72
C ALA A 43 14.56 24.97 6.91
N ASP A 44 14.26 25.57 8.07
CA ASP A 44 13.83 24.84 9.27
C ASP A 44 12.48 24.15 9.06
N LEU A 45 11.53 24.88 8.44
CA LEU A 45 10.22 24.32 8.07
C LEU A 45 10.38 23.14 7.12
N ASN A 46 11.20 23.30 6.07
CA ASN A 46 11.42 22.26 5.07
C ASN A 46 12.09 21.02 5.69
N THR A 47 13.06 21.23 6.59
CA THR A 47 13.72 20.17 7.35
C THR A 47 12.73 19.41 8.23
N LEU A 48 11.90 20.12 9.00
CA LEU A 48 10.89 19.50 9.87
C LEU A 48 9.84 18.74 9.04
N HIS A 49 9.37 19.35 7.95
CA HIS A 49 8.38 18.77 7.06
C HIS A 49 8.86 17.45 6.46
N TYR A 50 10.06 17.44 5.89
CA TYR A 50 10.62 16.26 5.24
C TYR A 50 11.01 15.16 6.26
N THR A 51 11.80 15.51 7.27
CA THR A 51 12.41 14.50 8.17
C THR A 51 11.45 13.96 9.23
N LYS A 52 10.37 14.69 9.55
CA LYS A 52 9.38 14.26 10.55
C LYS A 52 8.05 13.94 9.89
N HIS A 53 7.36 14.93 9.33
CA HIS A 53 5.98 14.74 8.86
C HIS A 53 5.89 13.73 7.72
N HIS A 54 6.69 13.90 6.67
CA HIS A 54 6.69 12.97 5.54
C HIS A 54 7.18 11.58 5.95
N GLN A 55 8.25 11.50 6.75
CA GLN A 55 8.73 10.23 7.28
C GLN A 55 7.66 9.48 8.11
N THR A 56 6.87 10.18 8.91
CA THR A 56 5.75 9.59 9.67
C THR A 56 4.70 9.01 8.71
N TYR A 57 4.33 9.69 7.63
CA TYR A 57 3.38 9.15 6.65
C TYR A 57 3.93 7.90 5.95
N VAL A 58 5.20 7.89 5.57
CA VAL A 58 5.86 6.71 4.98
C VAL A 58 5.85 5.53 5.95
N ASN A 59 6.10 5.76 7.23
CA ASN A 59 6.04 4.70 8.24
C ASN A 59 4.61 4.20 8.43
N GLY A 60 3.63 5.12 8.54
CA GLY A 60 2.22 4.79 8.75
C GLY A 60 1.62 3.98 7.60
N ILE A 61 1.89 4.34 6.34
CA ILE A 61 1.37 3.57 5.19
C ILE A 61 1.96 2.16 5.14
N ASN A 62 3.26 2.01 5.44
CA ASN A 62 3.90 0.69 5.47
C ASN A 62 3.30 -0.20 6.57
N GLN A 63 3.05 0.37 7.75
CA GLN A 63 2.41 -0.34 8.85
C GLN A 63 0.97 -0.74 8.51
N ALA A 64 0.19 0.17 7.92
CA ALA A 64 -1.18 -0.11 7.51
C ALA A 64 -1.25 -1.21 6.44
N LEU A 65 -0.33 -1.20 5.48
CA LEU A 65 -0.24 -2.24 4.45
C LEU A 65 0.11 -3.61 5.05
N GLU A 66 1.01 -3.65 6.04
CA GLU A 66 1.35 -4.88 6.75
C GLU A 66 0.15 -5.42 7.54
N GLN A 67 -0.55 -4.56 8.27
CA GLN A 67 -1.76 -4.92 9.01
C GLN A 67 -2.87 -5.42 8.09
N HIS A 68 -3.04 -4.76 6.94
CA HIS A 68 -4.01 -5.19 5.92
C HIS A 68 -3.67 -6.58 5.36
N ALA A 69 -2.41 -6.83 5.02
CA ALA A 69 -1.97 -8.14 4.52
C ALA A 69 -2.16 -9.25 5.58
N GLN A 70 -1.92 -8.95 6.85
CA GLN A 70 -2.19 -9.87 7.96
C GLN A 70 -3.69 -10.15 8.12
N ALA A 71 -4.54 -9.13 8.04
CA ALA A 71 -5.99 -9.28 8.12
C ALA A 71 -6.56 -10.07 6.94
N GLU A 72 -6.07 -9.84 5.72
CA GLU A 72 -6.41 -10.64 4.53
C GLU A 72 -6.03 -12.11 4.72
N ALA A 73 -4.83 -12.39 5.23
CA ALA A 73 -4.36 -13.75 5.48
C ALA A 73 -5.16 -14.46 6.59
N ALA A 74 -5.60 -13.71 7.62
CA ALA A 74 -6.42 -14.22 8.72
C ALA A 74 -7.92 -14.31 8.37
N GLY A 75 -8.37 -13.70 7.27
CA GLY A 75 -9.80 -13.57 6.95
C GLY A 75 -10.56 -12.61 7.88
N ASP A 76 -9.85 -11.75 8.62
CA ASP A 76 -10.40 -10.82 9.62
C ASP A 76 -10.40 -9.37 9.10
N LEU A 77 -11.10 -9.14 7.99
CA LEU A 77 -11.12 -7.84 7.30
C LEU A 77 -11.91 -6.75 8.04
N LYS A 78 -12.64 -7.10 9.11
CA LYS A 78 -13.39 -6.13 9.92
C LYS A 78 -12.52 -5.44 10.97
N LYS A 79 -11.28 -5.90 11.14
CA LYS A 79 -10.31 -5.39 12.10
C LYS A 79 -9.43 -4.26 11.55
N CYS A 80 -9.45 -4.06 10.23
CA CYS A 80 -8.72 -2.99 9.54
C CYS A 80 -9.45 -1.64 9.60
#